data_AF-A0A519ZBZ3-F1
#
_entry.id   AF-A0A519ZBZ3-F1
#
_cell.length_a   1.000
_cell.length_b   1.000
_cell.length_c   1.000
_cell.angle_alpha   90.00
_cell.angle_beta   90.00
_cell.angle_gamma   90.00
#
_symmetry.space_group_name_H-M   'P 1'
#
loop_
_entity.id
_entity.type
_entity.pdbx_description
1 polymer ?
#
loop_
_entity_poly.entity_id
_entity_poly.type
_entity_poly.pdbx_seq_one_letter_code
_entity_poly.pdbx_strand_id
1 'polypeptide(L)'
;MPAWMNHLMELLSLPEYGLSTVFMVAFVSATLLPLGSEPAVFGLIKLNPDMFWPAILVATAGNTLGGAVSWFMGFYTHKAVDRARGSSTELRALHWLERFGAKACLMSWLPVVGDPLCAVAGWMKFPFWPCLVYMAIGKFARYLTMTAALLWFFPGTYSP
;
A
#
# COMPACT_ATOMS: atom_id res chain seq x y z
N MET A 1 7.86 16.99 -6.40
CA MET A 1 6.75 16.03 -6.34
C MET A 1 6.31 15.67 -7.74
N PRO A 2 5.90 14.42 -8.02
CA PRO A 2 5.33 14.05 -9.32
C PRO A 2 4.02 14.81 -9.61
N ALA A 3 3.82 15.22 -10.87
CA ALA A 3 2.76 16.15 -11.29
C ALA A 3 1.33 15.69 -10.95
N TRP A 4 1.08 14.37 -10.94
CA TRP A 4 -0.22 13.80 -10.58
C TRP A 4 -0.60 14.07 -9.11
N MET A 5 0.39 14.16 -8.22
CA MET A 5 0.14 14.37 -6.79
C MET A 5 -0.25 15.82 -6.52
N ASN A 6 0.35 16.77 -7.24
CA ASN A 6 -0.06 18.18 -7.19
C ASN A 6 -1.52 18.34 -7.66
N HIS A 7 -1.89 17.66 -8.76
CA HIS A 7 -3.28 17.66 -9.23
C HIS A 7 -4.25 17.03 -8.23
N LEU A 8 -3.87 15.94 -7.55
CA LEU A 8 -4.71 15.36 -6.49
C LEU A 8 -4.87 16.31 -5.30
N MET A 9 -3.79 16.97 -4.86
CA MET A 9 -3.86 17.93 -3.76
C MET A 9 -4.76 19.11 -4.09
N GLU A 10 -4.66 19.62 -5.32
CA GLU A 10 -5.48 20.71 -5.84
C GLU A 10 -6.96 20.29 -5.96
N LEU A 11 -7.23 19.09 -6.49
CA LEU A 11 -8.59 18.54 -6.60
C LEU A 11 -9.26 18.29 -5.24
N LEU A 12 -8.48 17.86 -4.24
CA LEU A 12 -8.99 17.54 -2.90
C LEU A 12 -8.80 18.67 -1.88
N SER A 13 -8.28 19.83 -2.29
CA SER A 13 -7.92 20.95 -1.42
C SER A 13 -7.09 20.51 -0.19
N LEU A 14 -6.17 19.56 -0.39
CA LEU A 14 -5.38 19.00 0.70
C LEU A 14 -4.21 19.94 1.03
N PRO A 15 -3.90 20.14 2.33
CA PRO A 15 -2.70 20.88 2.72
C PRO A 15 -1.45 20.16 2.17
N GLU A 16 -0.58 20.90 1.47
CA GLU A 16 0.60 20.35 0.75
C GLU A 16 1.48 19.43 1.61
N TYR A 17 1.54 19.70 2.93
CA TYR A 17 2.36 18.98 3.89
C TYR A 17 1.55 18.49 5.11
N GLY A 18 0.34 17.96 4.89
CA GLY A 18 -0.51 17.42 5.94
C GLY A 18 -0.52 15.89 6.06
N LEU A 19 -0.94 15.38 7.22
CA LEU A 19 -1.21 13.95 7.42
C LEU A 19 -2.32 13.42 6.49
N SER A 20 -3.30 14.25 6.17
CA SER A 20 -4.38 13.93 5.23
C SER A 20 -3.85 13.63 3.83
N THR A 21 -2.86 14.38 3.38
CA THR A 21 -2.16 14.13 2.12
C THR A 21 -1.48 12.78 2.13
N VAL A 22 -0.71 12.47 3.18
CA VAL A 22 -0.02 11.18 3.32
C VAL A 22 -1.02 10.03 3.32
N PHE A 23 -2.14 10.17 4.01
CA PHE A 23 -3.22 9.18 4.00
C PHE A 23 -3.75 8.95 2.58
N MET A 24 -4.14 10.02 1.88
CA MET A 24 -4.75 9.92 0.55
C MET A 24 -3.77 9.36 -0.48
N VAL A 25 -2.51 9.80 -0.44
CA VAL A 25 -1.46 9.29 -1.32
C VAL A 25 -1.21 7.81 -1.05
N ALA A 26 -1.08 7.41 0.21
CA ALA A 26 -0.87 6.01 0.60
C ALA A 26 -2.08 5.13 0.22
N PHE A 27 -3.30 5.62 0.38
CA PHE A 27 -4.53 4.94 -0.01
C PHE A 27 -4.62 4.76 -1.53
N VAL A 28 -4.49 5.83 -2.31
CA VAL A 28 -4.61 5.78 -3.78
C VAL A 28 -3.50 4.93 -4.40
N SER A 29 -2.26 5.08 -3.90
CA SER A 29 -1.10 4.25 -4.26
C SER A 29 -1.40 2.77 -4.05
N ALA A 30 -1.94 2.39 -2.90
CA ALA A 30 -2.23 0.98 -2.60
C ALA A 30 -3.40 0.39 -3.40
N THR A 31 -4.22 1.22 -4.04
CA THR A 31 -5.48 0.81 -4.70
C THR A 31 -5.36 0.74 -6.23
N LEU A 32 -4.75 1.75 -6.86
CA LEU A 32 -4.91 1.97 -8.31
C LEU A 32 -3.61 2.09 -9.10
N LEU A 33 -2.52 2.54 -8.48
CA LEU A 33 -1.28 2.84 -9.18
C LEU A 33 -0.11 2.19 -8.44
N PRO A 34 0.71 1.33 -9.09
CA PRO A 34 1.95 0.80 -8.53
C PRO A 34 3.03 1.91 -8.42
N LEU A 35 2.65 3.05 -7.87
CA LEU A 35 3.49 4.21 -7.59
C LEU A 35 3.73 4.20 -6.09
N GLY A 36 4.99 4.10 -5.68
CA GLY A 36 5.37 4.07 -4.28
C GLY A 36 4.91 5.32 -3.53
N SER A 37 4.25 5.13 -2.39
CA SER A 37 3.90 6.20 -1.46
C SER A 37 5.06 6.58 -0.53
N GLU A 38 6.19 5.86 -0.59
CA GLU A 38 7.38 6.13 0.22
C GLU A 38 7.99 7.53 0.02
N PRO A 39 8.11 8.08 -1.21
CA PRO A 39 8.67 9.42 -1.41
C PRO A 39 7.83 10.52 -0.76
N ALA A 40 6.51 10.34 -0.70
CA ALA A 40 5.60 11.30 -0.07
C ALA A 40 5.76 11.29 1.46
N VAL A 41 5.83 10.10 2.07
CA VAL A 41 6.07 9.95 3.51
C VAL A 41 7.43 10.51 3.90
N PHE A 42 8.48 10.18 3.13
CA PHE A 42 9.83 10.70 3.35
C PHE A 42 9.87 12.23 3.24
N GLY A 43 9.24 12.80 2.22
CA GLY A 43 9.16 14.26 2.03
C GLY A 43 8.51 14.97 3.22
N LEU A 44 7.38 14.45 3.73
CA LEU A 44 6.70 15.04 4.88
C LEU A 44 7.58 15.01 6.14
N ILE A 45 8.19 13.86 6.42
CA ILE A 45 9.04 13.66 7.60
C ILE A 45 10.28 14.53 7.52
N LYS A 46 10.83 14.74 6.32
CA LYS A 46 12.02 15.56 6.16
C LYS A 46 11.74 17.06 6.31
N LEU A 47 10.52 17.51 6.00
CA LEU A 47 10.05 18.87 6.25
C LEU A 47 9.59 19.08 7.71
N ASN A 48 9.03 18.04 8.33
CA ASN A 48 8.55 18.07 9.71
C ASN A 48 9.01 16.81 10.47
N PRO A 49 10.24 16.80 11.03
CA PRO A 49 10.80 15.62 11.70
C PRO A 49 9.97 15.12 12.88
N ASP A 50 9.29 16.03 13.61
CA ASP A 50 8.41 15.71 14.74
C ASP A 50 7.21 14.85 14.32
N MET A 51 6.86 14.85 13.03
CA MET A 51 5.73 14.11 12.48
C MET A 51 6.09 12.68 12.04
N PHE A 52 7.27 12.17 12.38
CA PHE A 52 7.73 10.83 12.03
C PHE A 52 6.70 9.74 12.36
N TRP A 53 6.27 9.65 13.62
CA TRP A 53 5.33 8.62 14.07
C TRP A 53 3.92 8.81 13.49
N PRO A 54 3.32 10.01 13.55
CA PRO A 54 2.03 10.26 12.90
C PRO A 54 2.04 9.93 11.41
N ALA A 55 3.08 10.32 10.67
CA ALA A 55 3.17 10.07 9.23
C ALA A 55 3.24 8.56 8.92
N ILE A 56 4.05 7.79 9.66
CA ILE A 56 4.14 6.34 9.48
C ILE A 56 2.81 5.65 9.78
N LEU A 57 2.16 6.01 10.89
CA LEU A 57 0.89 5.38 11.28
C LEU A 57 -0.23 5.70 10.29
N VAL A 58 -0.34 6.97 9.89
CA VAL A 58 -1.36 7.41 8.93
C VAL A 58 -1.12 6.83 7.54
N ALA A 59 0.13 6.78 7.08
CA ALA A 59 0.50 6.13 5.83
C ALA A 59 0.17 4.63 5.86
N THR A 60 0.51 3.95 6.97
CA THR A 60 0.19 2.53 7.17
C THR A 60 -1.31 2.30 7.13
N ALA A 61 -2.10 3.14 7.81
CA ALA A 61 -3.56 3.04 7.80
C ALA A 61 -4.14 3.23 6.39
N GLY A 62 -3.75 4.29 5.68
CA GLY A 62 -4.19 4.54 4.31
C GLY A 62 -3.81 3.41 3.37
N ASN A 63 -2.57 2.93 3.45
CA ASN A 63 -2.08 1.84 2.61
C ASN A 63 -2.77 0.50 2.92
N THR A 64 -3.05 0.23 4.20
CA THR A 64 -3.80 -0.98 4.61
C THR A 64 -5.24 -0.93 4.10
N LEU A 65 -5.90 0.23 4.18
CA LEU A 65 -7.24 0.42 3.64
C LEU A 65 -7.28 0.28 2.11
N GLY A 66 -6.31 0.85 1.39
CA GLY A 66 -6.22 0.64 -0.06
C GLY A 66 -5.95 -0.83 -0.43
N GLY A 67 -5.12 -1.52 0.37
CA GLY A 67 -4.93 -2.98 0.26
C GLY A 67 -6.21 -3.79 0.49
N ALA A 68 -7.07 -3.36 1.43
CA ALA A 68 -8.38 -3.96 1.65
C ALA A 68 -9.29 -3.78 0.43
N VAL A 69 -9.29 -2.59 -0.19
CA VAL A 69 -10.04 -2.34 -1.44
C VAL A 69 -9.51 -3.23 -2.56
N SER A 70 -8.19 -3.34 -2.72
CA SER A 70 -7.55 -4.25 -3.68
C SER A 70 -7.94 -5.71 -3.45
N TRP A 71 -8.00 -6.16 -2.20
CA TRP A 71 -8.50 -7.49 -1.83
C TRP A 71 -9.97 -7.68 -2.26
N PHE A 72 -10.84 -6.70 -1.98
CA PHE A 72 -12.23 -6.77 -2.42
C PHE A 72 -12.34 -6.84 -3.94
N MET A 73 -11.57 -6.00 -4.66
CA MET A 73 -11.54 -6.02 -6.12
C MET A 73 -11.18 -7.41 -6.64
N GLY A 74 -10.10 -8.03 -6.13
CA GLY A 74 -9.72 -9.39 -6.52
C GLY A 74 -10.79 -10.43 -6.24
N PHE A 75 -11.47 -10.35 -5.09
CA PHE A 75 -12.56 -11.26 -4.72
C PHE A 75 -13.75 -11.17 -5.68
N TYR A 76 -14.19 -9.94 -6.00
CA TYR A 76 -15.31 -9.72 -6.93
C TYR A 76 -14.93 -10.09 -8.37
N THR A 77 -13.70 -9.82 -8.81
CA THR A 77 -13.25 -10.22 -10.14
C THR A 77 -13.22 -11.74 -10.29
N HIS A 78 -12.74 -12.48 -9.28
CA HIS A 78 -12.83 -13.95 -9.29
C HIS A 78 -14.27 -14.41 -9.44
N LYS A 79 -15.21 -13.84 -8.68
CA LYS A 79 -16.63 -14.21 -8.73
C LYS A 79 -17.27 -13.91 -10.10
N ALA A 80 -16.89 -12.80 -10.72
CA ALA A 80 -17.37 -12.42 -12.05
C ALA A 80 -16.80 -13.33 -13.14
N VAL A 81 -15.50 -13.66 -13.07
CA VAL A 81 -14.82 -14.51 -14.05
C VAL A 81 -15.31 -15.96 -13.97
N ASP A 82 -15.50 -16.52 -12.78
CA ASP A 82 -16.10 -17.85 -12.58
C ASP A 82 -17.49 -17.92 -13.24
N ARG A 83 -18.31 -16.88 -13.04
CA ARG A 83 -19.67 -16.82 -13.58
C ARG A 83 -19.70 -16.68 -15.10
N ALA A 84 -18.68 -16.06 -15.69
CA ALA A 84 -18.60 -15.83 -17.13
C ALA A 84 -17.95 -17.01 -17.89
N ARG A 85 -16.99 -17.72 -17.30
CA ARG A 85 -16.21 -18.77 -17.99
C ARG A 85 -16.66 -20.19 -17.71
N GLY A 86 -17.46 -20.45 -16.67
CA GLY A 86 -17.98 -21.80 -16.37
C GLY A 86 -16.92 -22.85 -16.01
N SER A 87 -15.65 -22.49 -15.90
CA SER A 87 -14.55 -23.35 -15.43
C SER A 87 -13.62 -22.57 -14.50
N SER A 88 -13.02 -23.29 -13.54
CA SER A 88 -12.05 -22.73 -12.59
C SER A 88 -10.85 -22.14 -13.34
N THR A 89 -10.56 -20.86 -13.10
CA THR A 89 -9.36 -20.23 -13.68
C THR A 89 -8.12 -20.76 -12.96
N GLU A 90 -7.50 -21.81 -13.53
CA GLU A 90 -6.21 -22.33 -13.06
C GLU A 90 -5.08 -21.34 -13.38
N LEU A 91 -4.85 -20.40 -12.47
CA LEU A 91 -3.61 -19.63 -12.48
C LEU A 91 -2.54 -20.45 -11.77
N ARG A 92 -1.73 -21.18 -12.54
CA ARG A 92 -0.60 -21.99 -12.04
C ARG A 92 0.38 -21.18 -11.17
N ALA A 93 0.45 -19.85 -11.36
CA ALA A 93 1.21 -18.93 -10.50
C ALA A 93 0.61 -18.75 -9.08
N LEU A 94 -0.69 -19.01 -8.90
CA LEU A 94 -1.38 -18.89 -7.61
C LEU A 94 -1.22 -20.13 -6.72
N HIS A 95 -1.00 -21.32 -7.30
CA HIS A 95 -0.78 -22.55 -6.52
C HIS A 95 0.39 -22.44 -5.52
N TRP A 96 1.45 -21.70 -5.88
CA TRP A 96 2.56 -21.45 -4.95
C TRP A 96 2.14 -20.55 -3.79
N LEU A 97 1.31 -19.53 -4.05
CA LEU A 97 0.77 -18.62 -3.04
C LEU A 97 -0.29 -19.26 -2.13
N GLU A 98 -1.05 -20.23 -2.66
CA GLU A 98 -2.04 -21.01 -1.90
C GLU A 98 -1.41 -21.76 -0.72
N ARG A 99 -0.15 -22.22 -0.88
CA ARG A 99 0.64 -22.84 0.19
C ARG A 99 1.00 -21.88 1.33
N PHE A 100 1.14 -20.59 1.03
CA PHE A 100 1.46 -19.56 2.03
C PHE A 100 0.20 -18.94 2.66
N GLY A 101 -0.94 -19.00 1.98
CA GLY A 101 -2.22 -18.49 2.49
C GLY A 101 -2.15 -17.00 2.85
N ALA A 102 -2.83 -16.62 3.93
CA ALA A 102 -2.84 -15.24 4.43
C ALA A 102 -1.45 -14.70 4.80
N LYS A 103 -0.48 -15.59 5.13
CA LYS A 103 0.89 -15.19 5.46
C LYS A 103 1.63 -14.60 4.26
N ALA A 104 1.19 -14.91 3.03
CA ALA A 104 1.73 -14.26 1.83
C ALA A 104 1.58 -12.74 1.89
N CYS A 105 0.54 -12.22 2.56
CA CYS A 105 0.36 -10.78 2.73
C CYS A 105 1.47 -10.11 3.57
N LEU A 106 2.23 -10.87 4.37
CA LEU A 106 3.44 -10.33 5.02
C LEU A 106 4.52 -9.95 4.00
N MET A 107 4.58 -10.64 2.86
CA MET A 107 5.48 -10.27 1.76
C MET A 107 5.05 -8.98 1.05
N SER A 108 3.91 -8.37 1.40
CA SER A 108 3.54 -7.03 0.92
C SER A 108 4.47 -5.92 1.39
N TRP A 109 5.37 -6.24 2.32
CA TRP A 109 6.54 -5.44 2.64
C TRP A 109 7.38 -5.08 1.40
N LEU A 110 7.48 -5.96 0.39
CA LEU A 110 8.34 -5.73 -0.77
C LEU A 110 7.80 -4.56 -1.62
N PRO A 111 8.64 -3.57 -1.95
CA PRO A 111 8.24 -2.47 -2.82
C PRO A 111 7.81 -3.03 -4.20
N VAL A 112 6.84 -2.37 -4.83
CA VAL A 112 6.25 -2.73 -6.15
C VAL A 112 5.37 -3.99 -6.15
N VAL A 113 5.75 -5.05 -5.45
CA VAL A 113 5.05 -6.36 -5.50
C VAL A 113 3.89 -6.45 -4.51
N GLY A 114 3.89 -5.65 -3.45
CA GLY A 114 2.96 -5.83 -2.34
C GLY A 114 1.48 -5.60 -2.66
N ASP A 115 1.13 -4.57 -3.42
CA ASP A 115 -0.27 -4.24 -3.72
C ASP A 115 -0.94 -5.22 -4.69
N PRO A 116 -0.28 -5.67 -5.78
CA PRO A 116 -0.76 -6.79 -6.59
C PRO A 116 -0.99 -8.06 -5.77
N LEU A 117 -0.14 -8.34 -4.78
CA LEU A 117 -0.25 -9.50 -3.92
C LEU A 117 -1.51 -9.44 -3.04
N CYS A 118 -1.94 -8.24 -2.64
CA CYS A 118 -3.18 -8.02 -1.90
C CYS A 118 -4.41 -8.31 -2.75
N ALA A 119 -4.42 -7.87 -4.02
CA ALA A 119 -5.49 -8.19 -4.96
C ALA A 119 -5.57 -9.69 -5.24
N VAL A 120 -4.41 -10.33 -5.40
CA VAL A 120 -4.31 -11.78 -5.59
C VAL A 120 -4.80 -12.56 -4.36
N ALA A 121 -4.52 -12.10 -3.14
CA ALA A 121 -5.07 -12.70 -1.92
C ALA A 121 -6.61 -12.64 -1.87
N GLY A 122 -7.19 -11.56 -2.43
CA GLY A 122 -8.63 -11.42 -2.64
C GLY A 122 -9.19 -12.41 -3.65
N TRP A 123 -8.49 -12.54 -4.78
CA TRP A 123 -8.82 -13.52 -5.81
C TRP A 123 -8.86 -14.95 -5.25
N MET A 124 -7.87 -15.34 -4.45
CA MET A 124 -7.81 -16.66 -3.80
C MET A 124 -8.77 -16.83 -2.61
N LYS A 125 -9.61 -15.83 -2.30
CA LYS A 125 -10.60 -15.87 -1.21
C LYS A 125 -9.99 -16.16 0.17
N PHE A 126 -8.77 -15.70 0.42
CA PHE A 126 -8.14 -15.83 1.74
C PHE A 126 -8.92 -15.06 2.80
N PRO A 127 -8.88 -15.49 4.08
CA PRO A 127 -9.67 -14.85 5.13
C PRO A 127 -9.26 -13.37 5.29
N PHE A 128 -10.23 -12.47 5.13
CA PHE A 128 -10.03 -11.02 5.08
C PHE A 128 -9.27 -10.49 6.30
N TRP A 129 -9.68 -10.87 7.51
CA TRP A 129 -9.10 -10.35 8.75
C TRP A 129 -7.61 -10.72 8.94
N PRO A 130 -7.19 -12.00 8.81
CA PRO A 130 -5.78 -12.36 8.79
C PRO A 130 -4.99 -11.64 7.70
N CYS A 131 -5.54 -11.55 6.48
CA CYS A 131 -4.91 -10.82 5.38
C CYS A 131 -4.69 -9.35 5.74
N LEU A 132 -5.70 -8.67 6.29
CA LEU A 132 -5.63 -7.27 6.68
C LEU A 132 -4.56 -7.04 7.76
N VAL A 133 -4.48 -7.91 8.77
CA VAL A 133 -3.47 -7.83 9.83
C VAL A 133 -2.06 -8.03 9.26
N TYR A 134 -1.86 -9.03 8.40
CA TYR A 134 -0.57 -9.28 7.76
C TYR A 134 -0.17 -8.17 6.78
N MET A 135 -1.13 -7.57 6.07
CA MET A 135 -0.91 -6.38 5.25
C MET A 135 -0.46 -5.20 6.12
N ALA A 136 -1.13 -4.94 7.23
CA ALA A 136 -0.79 -3.84 8.13
C ALA A 136 0.64 -4.00 8.67
N ILE A 137 1.00 -5.22 9.11
CA ILE A 137 2.35 -5.52 9.60
C ILE A 137 3.40 -5.32 8.48
N GLY A 138 3.17 -5.89 7.30
CA GLY A 138 4.11 -5.76 6.18
C GLY A 138 4.29 -4.31 5.71
N LYS A 139 3.19 -3.56 5.61
CA LYS A 139 3.17 -2.15 5.17
C LYS A 139 3.78 -1.21 6.21
N PHE A 140 3.50 -1.44 7.49
CA PHE A 140 4.15 -0.72 8.59
C PHE A 140 5.67 -0.90 8.53
N ALA A 141 6.09 -2.16 8.42
CA ALA A 141 7.48 -2.51 8.39
C ALA A 141 8.17 -1.87 7.16
N ARG A 142 7.53 -1.88 5.97
CA ARG A 142 8.04 -1.22 4.76
C ARG A 142 8.28 0.28 4.97
N TYR A 143 7.30 0.98 5.53
CA TYR A 143 7.45 2.41 5.81
C TYR A 143 8.54 2.69 6.82
N LEU A 144 8.61 1.91 7.90
CA LEU A 144 9.60 2.07 8.94
C LEU A 144 11.02 1.92 8.37
N THR A 145 11.28 0.87 7.60
CA THR A 145 12.63 0.58 7.11
C THR A 145 13.04 1.41 5.92
N MET A 146 12.13 1.71 4.99
CA MET A 146 12.46 2.61 3.89
C MET A 146 12.67 4.03 4.38
N THR A 147 11.82 4.52 5.29
CA THR A 147 12.01 5.86 5.86
C THR A 147 13.30 5.92 6.70
N ALA A 148 13.56 4.93 7.55
CA ALA A 148 14.79 4.88 8.34
C ALA A 148 16.04 4.76 7.45
N ALA A 149 16.01 3.92 6.41
CA ALA A 149 17.11 3.79 5.46
C ALA A 149 17.35 5.09 4.68
N LEU A 150 16.29 5.75 4.21
CA LEU A 150 16.39 7.03 3.50
C LEU A 150 16.89 8.16 4.41
N LEU A 151 16.46 8.21 5.66
CA LEU A 151 16.97 9.18 6.64
C LEU A 151 18.44 8.91 6.98
N TRP A 152 18.85 7.65 7.09
CA TRP A 152 20.24 7.28 7.34
C TRP A 152 21.14 7.58 6.12
N PHE A 153 20.65 7.34 4.90
CA PHE A 153 21.40 7.58 3.66
C PHE A 153 21.42 9.06 3.27
N PHE A 154 20.39 9.83 3.63
CA PHE A 154 20.28 11.26 3.42
C PHE A 154 20.08 12.03 4.73
N PRO A 155 21.11 12.07 5.61
CA PRO A 155 21.02 12.66 6.95
C PRO A 155 20.89 14.19 6.94
N GLY A 156 21.08 14.84 5.78
CA GLY A 156 21.01 16.30 5.67
C GLY A 156 19.62 16.83 6.02
N THR A 157 19.53 17.60 7.11
CA THR A 157 18.41 18.52 7.39
C THR A 157 18.26 19.47 6.21
N TYR A 158 17.05 19.60 5.65
CA TYR A 158 16.77 20.71 4.75
C TYR A 158 16.92 21.99 5.55
N SER A 159 18.03 22.70 5.35
CA SER A 159 18.19 24.10 5.71
C SER A 159 17.73 24.92 4.50
N PRO A 160 16.63 25.69 4.59
CA PRO A 160 16.24 26.61 3.52
C PRO A 160 17.32 27.68 3.28
#